data_AF-A0A9D6W3Q4-F1
#
_entry.id   AF-A0A9D6W3Q4-F1
#
_cell.length_a   1.000
_cell.length_b   1.000
_cell.length_c   1.000
_cell.angle_alpha   90.00
_cell.angle_beta   90.00
_cell.angle_gamma   90.00
#
_symmetry.space_group_name_H-M   'P 1'
#
loop_
_entity.id
_entity.type
_entity.pdbx_description
1 polymer ?
#
loop_
_entity_poly.entity_id
_entity_poly.type
_entity_poly.pdbx_seq_one_letter_code
_entity_poly.pdbx_strand_id
1 'polypeptide(L)'
;MPRRVDARDVLDPNAHTRCAFRARVLGRFARTGPNAWDDYEFLDEPGRELDVLPGIPIQVEEHGAEFRIRSRGRVVRAIWIPPAAAPGSDRPPSAALRARFLAECLDGFAEAAGQGAGAVIVRKLRG
;
A
#
# COMPACT_ATOMS: atom_id res chain seq x y z
N MET A 1 -0.29 17.44 -9.92
CA MET A 1 0.40 16.96 -11.14
C MET A 1 0.35 15.45 -11.17
N PRO A 2 0.08 14.81 -12.32
CA PRO A 2 0.04 13.35 -12.41
C PRO A 2 1.42 12.79 -12.07
N ARG A 3 1.49 11.97 -11.03
CA ARG A 3 2.74 11.32 -10.62
C ARG A 3 2.94 10.08 -11.47
N ARG A 4 3.98 10.08 -12.29
CA ARG A 4 4.44 8.89 -13.02
C ARG A 4 5.18 7.95 -12.06
N VAL A 5 4.98 6.66 -12.22
CA VAL A 5 5.56 5.59 -11.42
C VAL A 5 6.07 4.50 -12.36
N ASP A 6 7.32 4.07 -12.18
CA ASP A 6 7.92 2.98 -12.94
C ASP A 6 7.07 1.70 -12.78
N ALA A 7 6.93 0.92 -13.86
CA ALA A 7 6.14 -0.31 -13.87
C ALA A 7 6.56 -1.31 -12.78
N ARG A 8 7.84 -1.32 -12.39
CA ARG A 8 8.39 -2.19 -11.35
C ARG A 8 7.97 -1.75 -9.96
N ASP A 9 7.74 -0.45 -9.78
CA ASP A 9 7.46 0.17 -8.48
C ASP A 9 5.95 0.37 -8.26
N VAL A 10 5.10 0.02 -9.24
CA VAL A 10 3.65 0.25 -9.16
C VAL A 10 3.04 -0.53 -7.99
N LEU A 11 3.48 -1.77 -7.76
CA LEU A 11 3.12 -2.61 -6.62
C LEU A 11 4.27 -3.56 -6.32
N ASP A 12 5.08 -3.20 -5.33
CA ASP A 12 6.10 -4.04 -4.72
C ASP A 12 5.71 -4.31 -3.25
N PRO A 13 4.99 -5.43 -2.97
CA PRO A 13 4.44 -5.66 -1.64
C PRO A 13 5.53 -5.77 -0.56
N ASN A 14 5.39 -4.97 0.49
CA ASN A 14 6.30 -4.92 1.64
C ASN A 14 5.62 -5.32 2.96
N ALA A 15 4.36 -5.75 2.92
CA ALA A 15 3.61 -6.26 4.07
C ALA A 15 2.48 -7.21 3.64
N HIS A 16 1.97 -7.96 4.62
CA HIS A 16 0.72 -8.71 4.48
C HIS A 16 -0.30 -8.19 5.48
N THR A 17 -1.58 -8.26 5.14
CA THR A 17 -2.65 -7.88 6.07
C THR A 17 -2.85 -8.97 7.12
N ARG A 18 -2.86 -8.58 8.40
CA ARG A 18 -3.09 -9.47 9.54
C ARG A 18 -4.56 -9.80 9.71
N CYS A 19 -5.42 -8.79 9.57
CA CYS A 19 -6.83 -8.86 9.88
C CYS A 19 -7.68 -8.22 8.77
N ALA A 20 -8.99 -8.40 8.85
CA ALA A 20 -9.90 -7.70 7.97
C ALA A 20 -10.05 -6.24 8.43
N PHE A 21 -10.05 -5.29 7.49
CA PHE A 21 -10.27 -3.88 7.78
C PHE A 21 -10.90 -3.15 6.60
N ARG A 22 -11.44 -1.96 6.86
CA ARG A 22 -12.02 -1.09 5.83
C ARG A 22 -11.02 -0.04 5.39
N ALA A 23 -11.06 0.29 4.11
CA ALA A 23 -10.24 1.35 3.54
C ALA A 23 -11.00 2.07 2.43
N ARG A 24 -10.60 3.30 2.13
CA ARG A 24 -11.17 4.11 1.06
C ARG A 24 -10.16 4.24 -0.07
N VAL A 25 -10.58 3.90 -1.28
CA VAL A 25 -9.78 4.11 -2.49
C VAL A 25 -9.63 5.61 -2.72
N LEU A 26 -8.37 6.03 -2.94
CA LEU A 26 -7.98 7.37 -3.34
C LEU A 26 -7.89 7.46 -4.87
N GLY A 27 -7.50 6.37 -5.53
CA GLY A 27 -7.39 6.33 -6.98
C GLY A 27 -6.75 5.05 -7.48
N ARG A 28 -6.44 5.00 -8.77
CA ARG A 28 -5.85 3.83 -9.42
C ARG A 28 -4.62 4.19 -10.24
N PHE A 29 -3.75 3.20 -10.43
CA PHE A 29 -2.64 3.30 -11.35
C PHE A 29 -3.07 2.74 -12.72
N ALA A 30 -2.95 3.56 -13.75
CA ALA A 30 -3.20 3.20 -15.14
C ALA A 30 -1.89 3.22 -15.93
N ARG A 31 -1.70 2.28 -16.84
CA ARG A 31 -0.53 2.24 -17.71
C ARG A 31 -0.61 3.37 -18.73
N THR A 32 0.50 4.05 -18.98
CA THR A 32 0.59 5.14 -19.97
C THR A 32 0.70 4.64 -21.40
N GLY A 33 0.94 3.34 -21.61
CA GLY A 33 1.09 2.74 -22.94
C GLY A 33 0.77 1.23 -22.99
N PRO A 34 0.89 0.61 -24.17
CA PRO A 34 0.48 -0.76 -24.45
C PRO A 34 1.51 -1.83 -24.01
N ASN A 35 2.74 -1.49 -23.63
CA ASN A 35 3.77 -2.42 -23.16
C ASN A 35 3.80 -2.58 -21.64
N ALA A 36 3.99 -3.80 -21.15
CA ALA A 36 3.95 -4.11 -19.71
C ALA A 36 5.02 -3.36 -18.88
N TRP A 37 6.03 -2.83 -19.56
CA TRP A 37 7.14 -2.05 -19.00
C TRP A 37 6.90 -0.54 -19.05
N ASP A 38 5.80 -0.09 -19.66
CA ASP A 38 5.46 1.33 -19.70
C ASP A 38 5.11 1.82 -18.29
N ASP A 39 5.44 3.09 -18.04
CA ASP A 39 5.12 3.76 -16.79
C ASP A 39 3.61 3.69 -16.47
N TYR A 40 3.32 3.88 -15.19
CA TYR A 40 1.98 4.09 -14.70
C TYR A 40 1.79 5.55 -14.34
N GLU A 41 0.59 6.05 -14.56
CA GLU A 41 0.11 7.30 -14.01
C GLU A 41 -0.91 7.03 -12.91
N PHE A 42 -0.87 7.83 -11.85
CA PHE A 42 -1.90 7.82 -10.84
C PHE A 42 -3.10 8.67 -11.31
N LEU A 43 -4.26 8.02 -11.41
CA LEU A 43 -5.55 8.65 -11.69
C LEU A 43 -6.31 8.82 -10.37
N ASP A 44 -6.59 10.07 -10.01
CA ASP A 44 -7.38 10.43 -8.84
C ASP A 44 -8.84 10.03 -9.07
N GLU A 45 -9.29 9.00 -8.35
CA GLU A 45 -10.63 8.41 -8.46
C GLU A 45 -11.14 8.03 -7.07
N PRO A 46 -11.34 9.02 -6.19
CA PRO A 46 -11.65 8.76 -4.80
C PRO A 46 -13.10 8.31 -4.67
N GLY A 47 -13.37 7.44 -3.71
CA GLY A 47 -14.74 7.30 -3.17
C GLY A 47 -15.25 5.89 -2.99
N ARG A 48 -14.63 4.88 -3.60
CA ARG A 48 -15.01 3.49 -3.31
C ARG A 48 -14.39 3.01 -2.00
N GLU A 49 -15.19 2.49 -1.09
CA GLU A 49 -14.68 1.72 0.05
C GLU A 49 -14.31 0.29 -0.39
N LEU A 50 -13.28 -0.27 0.22
CA LEU A 50 -12.97 -1.69 0.14
C LEU A 50 -12.90 -2.32 1.52
N ASP A 51 -13.37 -3.57 1.58
CA ASP A 51 -13.07 -4.48 2.67
C ASP A 51 -11.82 -5.26 2.27
N VAL A 52 -10.75 -5.06 3.03
CA VAL A 52 -9.48 -5.77 2.86
C VAL A 52 -9.55 -7.02 3.74
N LEU A 53 -9.27 -8.18 3.16
CA LEU A 53 -9.24 -9.45 3.88
C LEU A 53 -7.85 -9.71 4.49
N PRO A 54 -7.71 -10.64 5.45
CA PRO A 54 -6.41 -11.11 5.94
C PRO A 54 -5.58 -11.80 4.85
N GLY A 55 -4.26 -11.81 5.03
CA GLY A 55 -3.28 -12.49 4.16
C GLY A 55 -3.02 -11.81 2.82
N ILE A 56 -3.56 -10.61 2.58
CA ILE A 56 -3.44 -9.93 1.30
C ILE A 56 -2.11 -9.17 1.24
N PRO A 57 -1.28 -9.36 0.20
CA PRO A 57 -0.06 -8.59 0.03
C PRO A 57 -0.38 -7.15 -0.35
N ILE A 58 0.26 -6.20 0.34
CA ILE A 58 0.13 -4.77 0.09
C ILE A 58 1.49 -4.08 0.10
N GLN A 59 1.55 -2.90 -0.51
CA GLN A 59 2.68 -1.98 -0.37
C GLN A 59 2.24 -0.81 0.51
N VAL A 60 2.80 -0.70 1.71
CA VAL A 60 2.57 0.43 2.60
C VAL A 60 3.34 1.65 2.09
N GLU A 61 2.68 2.80 2.04
CA GLU A 61 3.31 4.07 1.67
C GLU A 61 4.10 4.67 2.84
N GLU A 62 5.03 5.56 2.51
CA GLU A 62 5.89 6.22 3.50
C GLU A 62 5.10 7.12 4.46
N HIS A 63 4.05 7.78 3.95
CA HIS A 63 3.29 8.79 4.68
C HIS A 63 1.83 8.39 4.88
N GLY A 64 1.35 8.52 6.13
CA GLY A 64 -0.02 8.22 6.50
C GLY A 64 -0.35 6.73 6.56
N ALA A 65 -1.62 6.39 6.78
CA ALA A 65 -2.13 5.03 6.76
C ALA A 65 -2.56 4.62 5.34
N GLU A 66 -1.71 4.92 4.36
CA GLU A 66 -1.96 4.69 2.95
C GLU A 66 -1.19 3.48 2.44
N PHE A 67 -1.75 2.79 1.46
CA PHE A 67 -1.17 1.60 0.87
C PHE A 67 -1.64 1.39 -0.56
N ARG A 68 -0.88 0.59 -1.32
CA ARG A 68 -1.28 0.04 -2.62
C ARG A 68 -1.65 -1.42 -2.48
N ILE A 69 -2.68 -1.81 -3.22
CA ILE A 69 -3.22 -3.16 -3.22
C ILE A 69 -3.73 -3.50 -4.61
N ARG A 70 -3.67 -4.79 -4.97
CA ARG A 70 -4.33 -5.29 -6.19
C ARG A 70 -5.80 -5.55 -5.91
N SER A 71 -6.69 -4.89 -6.66
CA SER A 71 -8.14 -5.08 -6.58
C SER A 71 -8.72 -5.22 -7.99
N ARG A 72 -9.43 -6.31 -8.26
CA ARG A 72 -10.09 -6.58 -9.56
C ARG A 72 -9.16 -6.37 -10.77
N GLY A 73 -7.94 -6.89 -10.69
CA GLY A 73 -6.93 -6.78 -11.76
C GLY A 73 -6.26 -5.40 -11.90
N ARG A 74 -6.57 -4.44 -11.02
CA ARG A 74 -5.98 -3.09 -11.02
C ARG A 74 -5.16 -2.86 -9.75
N VAL A 75 -4.16 -2.01 -9.83
CA VAL A 75 -3.46 -1.51 -8.63
C VAL A 75 -4.15 -0.22 -8.22
N VAL A 76 -4.58 -0.15 -6.97
CA VAL A 76 -5.24 1.03 -6.38
C VAL A 76 -4.45 1.53 -5.20
N ARG A 77 -4.48 2.85 -4.98
CA ARG A 77 -4.03 3.47 -3.73
C ARG A 77 -5.24 3.67 -2.84
N ALA A 78 -5.14 3.26 -1.59
CA ALA A 78 -6.20 3.38 -0.60
C ALA A 78 -5.66 3.91 0.73
N ILE A 79 -6.55 4.48 1.53
CA ILE A 79 -6.28 4.92 2.89
C ILE A 79 -7.12 4.10 3.86
N TRP A 80 -6.50 3.63 4.95
CA TRP A 80 -7.19 2.91 6.01
C TRP A 80 -8.29 3.76 6.66
N ILE A 81 -9.45 3.15 6.92
CA ILE A 81 -10.53 3.75 7.70
C ILE A 81 -10.43 3.15 9.11
N PRO A 82 -9.95 3.91 10.11
CA PRO A 82 -9.91 3.41 11.48
C PRO A 82 -11.34 3.17 11.99
N PRO A 83 -11.54 2.19 12.88
CA PRO A 83 -12.78 2.06 13.61
C PRO A 83 -13.15 3.39 14.29
N ALA A 84 -14.45 3.71 14.35
CA ALA A 84 -14.93 4.92 14.98
C ALA A 84 -14.39 5.02 16.41
N ALA A 85 -13.76 6.15 16.73
CA ALA A 85 -13.30 6.40 18.07
C ALA A 85 -14.50 6.73 18.98
N ALA A 86 -14.34 6.53 20.30
CA ALA A 86 -15.39 6.85 21.25
C ALA A 86 -15.79 8.34 21.14
N PRO A 87 -17.06 8.69 21.37
CA PRO A 87 -17.49 10.09 21.34
C PRO A 87 -16.62 10.95 22.27
N GLY A 88 -16.04 12.03 21.74
CA GLY A 88 -15.21 12.96 22.52
C GLY A 88 -13.70 12.76 22.44
N SER A 89 -13.20 11.77 21.68
CA SER A 89 -11.77 11.68 21.38
C SER A 89 -11.38 12.59 20.21
N ASP A 90 -10.36 13.41 20.39
CA ASP A 90 -9.77 14.18 19.29
C ASP A 90 -9.27 13.27 18.16
N ARG A 91 -9.37 13.76 16.92
CA ARG A 91 -8.85 13.03 15.76
C ARG A 91 -7.33 12.90 15.92
N PRO A 92 -6.78 11.68 15.96
CA PRO A 92 -5.35 11.50 16.16
C PRO A 92 -4.55 12.06 14.97
N PRO A 93 -3.32 12.56 15.21
CA PRO A 93 -2.44 13.03 14.15
C PRO A 93 -2.07 11.90 13.16
N SER A 94 -1.69 12.26 11.93
CA SER A 94 -1.42 11.31 10.83
C SER A 94 -0.37 10.26 11.17
N ALA A 95 0.69 10.64 11.90
CA ALA A 95 1.73 9.71 12.36
C ALA A 95 1.19 8.67 13.34
N ALA A 96 0.32 9.08 14.26
CA ALA A 96 -0.32 8.15 15.21
C ALA A 96 -1.28 7.20 14.49
N LEU A 97 -2.01 7.68 13.47
CA LEU A 97 -2.84 6.83 12.62
C LEU A 97 -2.03 5.79 11.84
N ARG A 98 -0.86 6.18 11.30
CA ARG A 98 0.04 5.25 10.62
C ARG A 98 0.56 4.18 11.58
N ALA A 99 1.09 4.58 12.74
CA ALA A 99 1.60 3.65 13.73
C ALA A 99 0.52 2.63 14.17
N ARG A 100 -0.71 3.11 14.38
CA ARG A 100 -1.85 2.26 14.70
C ARG A 100 -2.21 1.31 13.56
N PHE A 101 -2.26 1.78 12.32
CA PHE A 101 -2.51 0.93 11.15
C PHE A 101 -1.47 -0.19 11.03
N LEU A 102 -0.18 0.15 11.11
CA LEU A 102 0.90 -0.82 11.05
C LEU A 102 0.79 -1.86 12.18
N ALA A 103 0.50 -1.41 13.39
CA ALA A 103 0.43 -2.28 14.56
C ALA A 103 -0.80 -3.19 14.56
N GLU A 104 -1.97 -2.69 14.15
CA GLU A 104 -3.25 -3.42 14.22
C GLU A 104 -3.49 -4.29 12.99
N CYS A 105 -3.12 -3.81 11.80
CA CYS A 105 -3.60 -4.37 10.55
C CYS A 105 -2.58 -5.18 9.77
N LEU A 106 -1.28 -5.09 10.07
CA LEU A 106 -0.23 -5.65 9.21
C LEU A 106 0.71 -6.62 9.92
N ASP A 107 1.17 -7.61 9.16
CA ASP A 107 2.24 -8.54 9.50
C ASP A 107 3.41 -8.39 8.53
N GLY A 108 4.61 -8.71 9.03
CA GLY A 108 5.81 -8.79 8.19
C GLY A 108 6.23 -7.47 7.56
N PHE A 109 5.77 -6.32 8.09
CA PHE A 109 6.28 -5.00 7.71
C PHE A 109 7.72 -4.88 8.20
N ALA A 110 8.65 -5.31 7.35
CA ALA A 110 10.03 -4.91 7.48
C ALA A 110 10.08 -3.46 6.99
N GLU A 111 10.40 -2.52 7.88
CA GLU A 111 10.91 -1.21 7.49
C GLU A 111 12.31 -1.43 6.88
N ALA A 112 12.35 -2.15 5.75
CA ALA A 112 13.58 -2.44 5.05
C ALA A 112 13.96 -1.17 4.29
N ALA A 113 14.73 -0.32 5.00
CA ALA A 113 15.68 0.59 4.41
C ALA A 113 16.23 0.02 3.11
N GLY A 114 16.17 0.82 2.04
CA GLY A 114 16.46 0.43 0.66
C GLY A 114 17.49 -0.68 0.53
N GLN A 115 17.04 -1.92 0.31
CA GLN A 115 17.90 -2.98 -0.18
C GLN A 115 17.87 -2.90 -1.70
N GLY A 116 18.81 -2.10 -2.22
CA GLY A 116 19.18 -2.13 -3.63
C GLY A 116 19.49 -3.56 -4.08
N ALA A 117 19.39 -3.76 -5.40
CA ALA A 117 19.45 -5.02 -6.13
C ALA A 117 20.62 -6.00 -5.83
N GLY A 118 21.51 -5.71 -4.88
CA GLY A 118 22.63 -6.59 -4.49
C GLY A 118 22.31 -7.67 -3.45
N ALA A 119 21.24 -7.55 -2.64
CA ALA A 119 20.99 -8.48 -1.54
C ALA A 119 20.34 -9.82 -1.96
N VAL A 120 19.76 -9.90 -3.17
CA VAL A 120 19.07 -11.11 -3.65
C VAL A 120 20.03 -12.16 -4.22
N ILE A 121 21.26 -11.79 -4.59
CA ILE A 121 22.20 -12.71 -5.25
C ILE A 121 22.93 -13.61 -4.24
N VAL A 122 23.09 -13.20 -2.97
CA VAL A 122 23.84 -13.98 -1.97
C VAL A 122 23.09 -15.22 -1.50
N ARG A 123 21.75 -15.26 -1.59
CA ARG A 123 20.96 -16.42 -1.15
C ARG A 123 20.85 -17.54 -2.19
N LYS A 124 21.21 -17.30 -3.46
CA LYS A 124 21.16 -18.31 -4.54
C LYS A 124 22.48 -18.98 -4.89
N LEU A 125 23.60 -18.59 -4.26
CA LEU A 125 24.94 -19.13 -4.55
C LEU A 125 25.55 -19.94 -3.40
N ARG A 126 24.76 -20.30 -2.38
CA ARG A 126 25.18 -21.17 -1.27
C ARG A 126 24.25 -22.38 -1.04
N GLY A 127 23.43 -22.70 -2.03
CA GLY A 127 22.65 -23.94 -2.09
C GLY A 127 23.18 -24.81 -3.21
#